data_AF-A0A485KE54-F1
#
_entry.id   AF-A0A485KE54-F1
#
_cell.length_a   1.000
_cell.length_b   1.000
_cell.length_c   1.000
_cell.angle_alpha   90.00
_cell.angle_beta   90.00
_cell.angle_gamma   90.00
#
_symmetry.space_group_name_H-M   'P 1'
#
loop_
_entity.id
_entity.type
_entity.pdbx_description
1 polymer ?
#
loop_
_entity_poly.entity_id
_entity_poly.type
_entity_poly.pdbx_seq_one_letter_code
_entity_poly.pdbx_strand_id
1 'polypeptide(L)'
;MPFHNDGLDFWDTTRSFVSNYVDLYYECDEAVTHDASLVQFWVYLDAKFPNRLPQLTLDNLKDAIAQSILWMTAMHNHLGGIAEYMSDPAFAPSAWVEGELAARPGNAIRVAIIMAATGFSQPSILDDFSHVMLDDDAKAICHTFTDDLKELARKIKRRNRDRAQAFQGFNPTLMDISVGI
;
A
#
# COMPACT_ATOMS: atom_id res chain seq x y z
N MET A 1 -11.50 -12.18 8.47
CA MET A 1 -12.00 -11.54 7.22
C MET A 1 -10.86 -11.49 6.21
N PRO A 2 -11.07 -11.70 4.90
CA PRO A 2 -9.99 -11.66 3.89
C PRO A 2 -9.15 -10.38 3.94
N PHE A 3 -9.80 -9.22 4.08
CA PHE A 3 -9.14 -7.92 4.26
C PHE A 3 -8.14 -7.92 5.43
N HIS A 4 -8.57 -8.38 6.60
CA HIS A 4 -7.72 -8.43 7.79
C HIS A 4 -6.57 -9.45 7.64
N ASN A 5 -6.87 -10.66 7.18
CA ASN A 5 -5.88 -11.74 7.14
C ASN A 5 -4.80 -11.49 6.07
N ASP A 6 -5.22 -11.09 4.87
CA ASP A 6 -4.28 -10.84 3.77
C ASP A 6 -3.57 -9.48 3.97
N GLY A 7 -4.26 -8.51 4.59
CA GLY A 7 -3.67 -7.22 4.95
C GLY A 7 -2.62 -7.29 6.05
N LEU A 8 -2.84 -8.11 7.09
CA LEU A 8 -1.82 -8.36 8.11
C LEU A 8 -0.60 -9.09 7.52
N ASP A 9 -0.82 -10.10 6.67
CA ASP A 9 0.30 -10.78 6.02
C ASP A 9 1.13 -9.82 5.15
N PHE A 10 0.47 -8.86 4.46
CA PHE A 10 1.17 -7.81 3.71
C PHE A 10 1.91 -6.86 4.64
N TRP A 11 1.25 -6.36 5.70
CA TRP A 11 1.87 -5.50 6.71
C TRP A 11 3.12 -6.15 7.31
N ASP A 12 3.04 -7.40 7.75
CA ASP A 12 4.17 -8.11 8.35
C ASP A 12 5.32 -8.23 7.35
N THR A 13 5.03 -8.59 6.09
CA THR A 13 6.04 -8.69 5.02
C THR A 13 6.73 -7.34 4.77
N THR A 14 5.97 -6.26 4.63
CA THR A 14 6.50 -4.91 4.43
C THR A 14 7.26 -4.42 5.65
N ARG A 15 6.75 -4.66 6.85
CA ARG A 15 7.36 -4.21 8.10
C ARG A 15 8.68 -4.94 8.36
N SER A 16 8.78 -6.22 7.99
CA SER A 16 10.03 -6.97 8.00
C SER A 16 11.05 -6.42 7.01
N PHE A 17 10.64 -6.12 5.76
CA PHE A 17 11.51 -5.47 4.79
C PHE A 17 12.07 -4.14 5.31
N VAL A 18 11.21 -3.28 5.82
CA VAL A 18 11.61 -1.97 6.38
C VAL A 18 12.51 -2.15 7.60
N SER A 19 12.18 -3.07 8.52
CA SER A 19 13.08 -3.39 9.65
C SER A 19 14.47 -3.71 9.16
N ASN A 20 14.59 -4.72 8.29
CA ASN A 20 15.86 -5.23 7.82
C ASN A 20 16.67 -4.11 7.15
N TYR A 21 16.02 -3.28 6.33
CA TYR A 21 16.69 -2.16 5.66
C TYR A 21 17.15 -1.09 6.64
N VAL A 22 16.28 -0.64 7.55
CA VAL A 22 16.61 0.43 8.51
C VAL A 22 17.69 -0.03 9.50
N ASP A 23 17.65 -1.30 9.91
CA ASP A 23 18.63 -1.90 10.82
C ASP A 23 20.04 -2.01 10.21
N LEU A 24 20.19 -1.91 8.87
CA LEU A 24 21.52 -1.79 8.25
C LEU A 24 22.21 -0.47 8.61
N TYR A 25 21.44 0.60 8.86
CA TYR A 25 21.96 1.96 8.95
C TYR A 25 21.75 2.62 10.32
N TYR A 26 20.84 2.10 11.14
CA TYR A 26 20.56 2.63 12.48
C TYR A 26 20.46 1.50 13.51
N GLU A 27 21.35 1.53 14.51
CA GLU A 27 21.43 0.48 15.54
C GLU A 27 20.49 0.75 16.74
N CYS A 28 20.11 2.01 16.98
CA CYS A 28 19.32 2.42 18.14
C CYS A 28 18.59 3.75 17.93
N ASP A 29 17.75 4.14 18.91
CA ASP A 29 17.01 5.40 18.91
C ASP A 29 17.94 6.62 18.88
N GLU A 30 19.10 6.55 19.54
CA GLU A 30 20.10 7.63 19.52
C GLU A 30 20.68 7.83 18.11
N ALA A 31 20.89 6.77 17.34
CA ALA A 31 21.40 6.89 15.97
C ALA A 31 20.40 7.65 15.07
N VAL A 32 19.11 7.34 15.21
CA VAL A 32 18.02 8.00 14.48
C VAL A 32 17.84 9.46 14.90
N THR A 33 17.93 9.75 16.19
CA THR A 33 17.72 11.11 16.72
C THR A 33 18.94 12.04 16.54
N HIS A 34 20.13 11.49 16.26
CA HIS A 34 21.30 12.28 15.89
C HIS A 34 21.42 12.53 14.39
N ASP A 35 20.63 11.87 13.54
CA ASP A 35 20.57 12.17 12.12
C ASP A 35 19.79 13.46 11.88
N ALA A 36 20.51 14.54 11.59
CA ALA A 36 19.93 15.86 11.40
C ALA A 36 18.92 15.92 10.24
N SER A 37 19.16 15.18 9.16
CA SER A 37 18.26 15.15 8.00
C SER A 37 16.98 14.39 8.31
N LEU A 38 17.10 13.28 9.03
CA LEU A 38 15.96 12.49 9.46
C LEU A 38 15.09 13.22 10.48
N VAL A 39 15.71 13.88 11.46
CA VAL A 39 15.00 14.73 12.43
C VAL A 39 14.27 15.87 11.72
N GLN A 40 14.91 16.53 10.75
CA GLN A 40 14.27 17.60 9.98
C GLN A 40 13.08 17.07 9.17
N PHE A 41 13.22 15.91 8.52
CA PHE A 41 12.14 15.26 7.79
C PHE A 41 10.97 14.92 8.73
N TRP A 42 11.24 14.33 9.89
CA TRP A 42 10.22 13.96 10.86
C TRP A 42 9.45 15.17 11.39
N VAL A 43 10.15 16.25 11.75
CA VAL A 43 9.53 17.51 12.19
C VAL A 43 8.66 18.12 11.09
N TYR A 44 9.14 18.10 9.85
CA TYR A 44 8.35 18.57 8.71
C TYR A 44 7.07 17.75 8.55
N LEU A 45 7.20 16.42 8.62
CA LEU A 45 6.09 15.49 8.44
C LEU A 45 5.05 15.64 9.56
N ASP A 46 5.50 15.73 10.83
CA ASP A 46 4.66 15.98 12.00
C ASP A 46 3.78 17.22 11.83
N ALA A 47 4.36 18.31 11.32
CA ALA A 47 3.66 19.57 11.09
C ALA A 47 2.55 19.48 10.02
N LYS A 48 2.47 18.38 9.26
CA LYS A 48 1.42 18.15 8.25
C LYS A 48 0.26 17.28 8.76
N PHE A 49 0.42 16.58 9.88
CA PHE A 49 -0.62 15.68 10.39
C PHE A 49 -1.47 16.33 11.48
N PRO A 50 -2.81 16.27 11.40
CA PRO A 50 -3.71 16.91 12.37
C PRO A 50 -3.61 16.34 13.79
N ASN A 51 -3.15 15.09 13.94
CA ASN A 51 -3.04 14.39 15.22
C ASN A 51 -1.60 14.21 15.73
N ARG A 52 -0.62 14.87 15.08
CA ARG A 52 0.83 14.70 15.30
C ARG A 52 1.33 13.26 15.13
N LEU A 53 2.58 13.13 14.70
CA LEU A 53 3.28 11.85 14.66
C LEU A 53 3.71 11.44 16.07
N PRO A 54 3.88 10.13 16.31
CA PRO A 54 4.57 9.68 17.51
C PRO A 54 6.01 10.22 17.55
N GLN A 55 6.63 10.16 18.72
CA GLN A 55 8.03 10.55 18.89
C GLN A 55 8.92 9.76 17.93
N LEU A 56 9.92 10.42 17.34
CA LEU A 56 10.92 9.75 16.52
C LEU A 56 11.72 8.76 17.39
N THR A 57 11.51 7.48 17.12
CA THR A 57 12.30 6.34 17.62
C THR A 57 12.60 5.45 16.42
N LEU A 58 13.55 4.52 16.56
CA LEU A 58 13.87 3.55 15.52
C LEU A 58 12.63 2.73 15.13
N ASP A 59 11.84 2.32 16.10
CA ASP A 59 10.63 1.54 15.86
C ASP A 59 9.52 2.35 15.18
N ASN A 60 9.27 3.58 15.64
CA ASN A 60 8.27 4.46 15.03
C ASN A 60 8.67 4.89 13.60
N LEU A 61 9.96 5.03 13.33
CA LEU A 61 10.45 5.28 11.97
C LEU A 61 10.11 4.12 11.04
N LYS A 62 10.41 2.88 11.47
CA LYS A 62 10.10 1.69 10.69
C LYS A 62 8.59 1.53 10.48
N ASP A 63 7.78 1.78 11.49
CA ASP A 63 6.32 1.78 11.39
C ASP A 63 5.84 2.83 10.38
N ALA A 64 6.35 4.06 10.44
CA ALA A 64 5.94 5.13 9.53
C ALA A 64 6.30 4.83 8.06
N ILE A 65 7.50 4.28 7.81
CA ILE A 65 7.91 3.88 6.45
C ILE A 65 7.06 2.71 5.95
N ALA A 66 6.88 1.66 6.77
CA ALA A 66 6.07 0.50 6.40
C ALA A 66 4.61 0.88 6.14
N GLN A 67 4.05 1.75 6.98
CA GLN A 67 2.71 2.30 6.81
C GLN A 67 2.59 3.12 5.53
N SER A 68 3.61 3.92 5.20
CA SER A 68 3.63 4.69 3.94
C SER A 68 3.61 3.75 2.73
N ILE A 69 4.42 2.68 2.74
CA ILE A 69 4.43 1.67 1.68
C ILE A 69 3.05 0.99 1.59
N LEU A 70 2.46 0.57 2.71
CA LEU A 70 1.14 -0.06 2.74
C LEU A 70 0.05 0.86 2.15
N TRP A 71 0.06 2.15 2.48
CA TRP A 71 -0.93 3.08 1.96
C TRP A 71 -0.80 3.32 0.46
N MET A 72 0.43 3.51 -0.02
CA MET A 72 0.68 3.85 -1.42
C MET A 72 0.59 2.64 -2.36
N THR A 73 0.74 1.43 -1.84
CA THR A 73 0.67 0.19 -2.63
C THR A 73 -0.65 -0.54 -2.36
N ALA A 74 -0.70 -1.35 -1.30
CA ALA A 74 -1.81 -2.26 -1.04
C ALA A 74 -3.16 -1.56 -0.80
N MET A 75 -3.19 -0.45 -0.06
CA MET A 75 -4.46 0.28 0.15
C MET A 75 -4.92 1.00 -1.11
N HIS A 76 -4.00 1.59 -1.87
CA HIS A 76 -4.34 2.17 -3.18
C HIS A 76 -4.88 1.09 -4.13
N ASN A 77 -4.24 -0.08 -4.21
CA ASN A 77 -4.73 -1.22 -4.99
C ASN A 77 -6.11 -1.70 -4.50
N HIS A 78 -6.31 -1.81 -3.18
CA HIS A 78 -7.61 -2.21 -2.63
C HIS A 78 -8.72 -1.23 -3.02
N LEU A 79 -8.43 0.07 -3.00
CA LEU A 79 -9.37 1.12 -3.40
C LEU A 79 -9.55 1.20 -4.91
N GLY A 80 -8.51 1.00 -5.71
CA GLY A 80 -8.60 0.91 -7.18
C GLY A 80 -9.45 -0.28 -7.62
N GLY A 81 -9.42 -1.38 -6.86
CA GLY A 81 -10.26 -2.57 -7.07
C GLY A 81 -11.76 -2.36 -6.84
N ILE A 82 -12.23 -1.18 -6.41
CA ILE A 82 -13.67 -0.94 -6.22
C ILE A 82 -14.43 -0.70 -7.52
N ALA A 83 -13.72 -0.55 -8.65
CA ALA A 83 -14.33 -0.34 -9.97
C ALA A 83 -15.38 -1.41 -10.31
N GLU A 84 -15.18 -2.65 -9.87
CA GLU A 84 -16.14 -3.74 -10.04
C GLU A 84 -17.48 -3.42 -9.36
N TYR A 85 -17.46 -2.85 -8.15
CA TYR A 85 -18.66 -2.46 -7.41
C TYR A 85 -19.29 -1.17 -7.95
N MET A 86 -18.47 -0.23 -8.42
CA MET A 86 -18.93 1.06 -8.92
C MET A 86 -19.42 1.01 -10.37
N SER A 87 -19.19 -0.12 -11.07
CA SER A 87 -19.65 -0.33 -12.45
C SER A 87 -21.17 -0.44 -12.56
N ASP A 88 -21.84 -0.90 -11.50
CA ASP A 88 -23.29 -0.95 -11.41
C ASP A 88 -23.83 0.34 -10.76
N PRO A 89 -24.51 1.21 -11.52
CA PRO A 89 -25.08 2.45 -10.99
C PRO A 89 -26.20 2.24 -9.96
N ALA A 90 -26.71 1.01 -9.80
CA ALA A 90 -27.70 0.64 -8.80
C ALA A 90 -27.10 -0.01 -7.53
N PHE A 91 -25.79 -0.33 -7.53
CA PHE A 91 -25.16 -0.99 -6.38
C PHE A 91 -24.43 0.02 -5.47
N ALA A 92 -23.43 0.72 -6.00
CA ALA A 92 -22.59 1.65 -5.24
C ALA A 92 -22.35 2.99 -5.97
N PRO A 93 -23.41 3.74 -6.33
CA PRO A 93 -23.24 5.04 -6.95
C PRO A 93 -22.69 6.09 -5.96
N SER A 94 -21.94 7.05 -6.49
CA SER A 94 -21.44 8.20 -5.71
C SER A 94 -22.52 9.19 -5.27
N ALA A 95 -23.74 9.10 -5.82
CA ALA A 95 -24.87 9.95 -5.47
C ALA A 95 -26.19 9.25 -5.80
N TRP A 96 -27.19 9.41 -4.91
CA TRP A 96 -28.53 8.86 -5.06
C TRP A 96 -29.57 9.98 -5.18
N VAL A 97 -30.58 9.78 -6.01
CA VAL A 97 -31.74 10.68 -6.10
C VAL A 97 -32.94 9.96 -5.48
N GLU A 98 -33.63 10.62 -4.56
CA GLU A 98 -34.81 10.05 -3.90
C GLU A 98 -35.84 9.57 -4.94
N GLY A 99 -36.34 8.35 -4.76
CA GLY A 99 -37.28 7.71 -5.67
C GLY A 99 -36.66 7.06 -6.92
N GLU A 100 -35.36 7.19 -7.15
CA GLU A 100 -34.68 6.50 -8.26
C GLU A 100 -34.03 5.19 -7.80
N LEU A 101 -34.00 4.19 -8.69
CA LEU A 101 -33.41 2.87 -8.41
C LEU A 101 -31.90 2.79 -8.69
N ALA A 102 -31.35 3.79 -9.38
CA ALA A 102 -29.94 3.84 -9.79
C ALA A 102 -29.48 5.28 -9.98
N ALA A 103 -28.16 5.49 -10.03
CA ALA A 103 -27.59 6.79 -10.39
C ALA A 103 -27.98 7.23 -11.81
N ARG A 104 -28.26 8.52 -11.95
CA ARG A 104 -28.45 9.17 -13.26
C ARG A 104 -27.21 9.02 -14.13
N PRO A 105 -27.35 8.98 -15.47
CA PRO A 105 -26.23 8.78 -16.40
C PRO A 105 -25.05 9.72 -16.18
N GLY A 106 -25.30 11.00 -15.89
CA GLY A 106 -24.23 11.96 -15.63
C GLY A 106 -23.40 11.65 -14.39
N ASN A 107 -23.98 11.03 -13.36
CA ASN A 107 -23.23 10.58 -12.19
C ASN A 107 -22.43 9.31 -12.50
N ALA A 108 -23.06 8.34 -13.17
CA ALA A 108 -22.40 7.11 -13.60
C ALA A 108 -21.18 7.37 -14.49
N ILE A 109 -21.28 8.29 -15.46
CA ILE A 109 -20.15 8.65 -16.34
C ILE A 109 -18.99 9.26 -15.55
N ARG A 110 -19.26 10.14 -14.58
CA ARG A 110 -18.19 10.76 -13.76
C ARG A 110 -17.43 9.71 -12.96
N VAL A 111 -18.15 8.78 -12.34
CA VAL A 111 -17.56 7.65 -11.64
C VAL A 111 -16.74 6.78 -12.59
N ALA A 112 -17.28 6.45 -13.76
CA ALA A 112 -16.57 5.65 -14.75
C ALA A 112 -15.27 6.29 -15.22
N ILE A 113 -15.22 7.63 -15.37
CA ILE A 113 -13.99 8.36 -15.70
C ILE A 113 -12.94 8.23 -14.58
N ILE A 114 -13.35 8.38 -13.32
CA ILE A 114 -12.44 8.21 -12.17
C ILE A 114 -11.90 6.78 -12.12
N MET A 115 -12.76 5.77 -12.32
CA MET A 115 -12.36 4.36 -12.34
C MET A 115 -11.42 4.05 -13.50
N ALA A 116 -11.66 4.63 -14.68
CA ALA A 116 -10.76 4.46 -15.82
C ALA A 116 -9.37 5.07 -15.57
N ALA A 117 -9.31 6.27 -14.97
CA ALA A 117 -8.05 6.93 -14.65
C ALA A 117 -7.26 6.20 -13.55
N THR A 118 -7.97 5.67 -12.55
CA THR A 118 -7.36 4.95 -11.41
C THR A 118 -6.99 3.50 -11.72
N GLY A 119 -7.44 2.95 -12.86
CA GLY A 119 -7.13 1.59 -13.31
C GLY A 119 -5.96 1.47 -14.29
N PHE A 120 -5.21 2.55 -14.55
CA PHE A 120 -4.05 2.49 -15.44
C PHE A 120 -2.91 1.71 -14.80
N SER A 121 -2.37 0.73 -15.52
CA SER A 121 -1.19 -0.03 -15.10
C SER A 121 -0.01 0.89 -14.79
N GLN A 122 0.56 0.74 -13.61
CA GLN A 122 1.80 1.40 -13.18
C GLN A 122 2.91 0.34 -13.05
N PRO A 123 4.17 0.75 -12.77
CA PRO A 123 5.23 -0.19 -12.43
C PRO A 123 4.83 -1.06 -11.24
N SER A 124 5.11 -2.35 -11.35
CA SER A 124 4.68 -3.32 -10.35
C SER A 124 5.53 -3.22 -9.09
N ILE A 125 4.94 -3.51 -7.92
CA ILE A 125 5.71 -3.72 -6.69
C ILE A 125 6.70 -4.90 -6.80
N LEU A 126 6.51 -5.78 -7.79
CA LEU A 126 7.38 -6.93 -8.05
C LEU A 126 8.52 -6.64 -9.02
N ASP A 127 8.57 -5.43 -9.61
CA ASP A 127 9.67 -5.02 -10.49
C ASP A 127 10.98 -4.87 -9.68
N ASP A 128 12.12 -5.01 -10.34
CA ASP A 128 13.43 -4.85 -9.69
C ASP A 128 13.79 -3.38 -9.51
N PHE A 129 13.56 -2.87 -8.31
CA PHE A 129 13.95 -1.52 -7.91
C PHE A 129 15.26 -1.46 -7.14
N SER A 130 16.05 -2.54 -7.09
CA SER A 130 17.29 -2.57 -6.29
C SER A 130 18.31 -1.51 -6.72
N HIS A 131 18.21 -0.98 -7.94
CA HIS A 131 19.07 0.09 -8.45
C HIS A 131 18.96 1.42 -7.69
N VAL A 132 17.92 1.63 -6.87
CA VAL A 132 17.79 2.82 -6.00
C VAL A 132 18.34 2.60 -4.59
N MET A 133 18.77 1.39 -4.26
CA MET A 133 19.33 1.04 -2.96
C MET A 133 20.78 1.50 -2.82
N LEU A 134 21.17 1.86 -1.60
CA LEU A 134 22.46 2.52 -1.32
C LEU A 134 23.68 1.62 -1.58
N ASP A 135 23.58 0.34 -1.27
CA ASP A 135 24.68 -0.63 -1.33
C ASP A 135 24.16 -2.06 -1.63
N ASP A 136 25.09 -3.01 -1.72
CA ASP A 136 24.78 -4.38 -2.10
C ASP A 136 24.02 -5.17 -1.02
N ASP A 137 24.20 -4.82 0.26
CA ASP A 137 23.44 -5.42 1.36
C ASP A 137 21.97 -4.99 1.30
N ALA A 138 21.72 -3.69 1.07
CA ALA A 138 20.39 -3.18 0.84
C ALA A 138 19.71 -3.75 -0.41
N LYS A 139 20.47 -3.97 -1.50
CA LYS A 139 19.96 -4.65 -2.70
C LYS A 139 19.53 -6.09 -2.39
N ALA A 140 20.30 -6.82 -1.61
CA ALA A 140 19.95 -8.18 -1.22
C ALA A 140 18.65 -8.23 -0.39
N ILE A 141 18.45 -7.24 0.50
CA ILE A 141 17.19 -7.08 1.24
C ILE A 141 16.01 -6.78 0.31
N CYS A 142 16.21 -5.91 -0.69
CA CYS A 142 15.21 -5.62 -1.71
C CYS A 142 14.79 -6.87 -2.50
N HIS A 143 15.76 -7.69 -2.92
CA HIS A 143 15.46 -8.95 -3.62
C HIS A 143 14.73 -9.95 -2.74
N THR A 144 15.11 -10.02 -1.46
CA THR A 144 14.41 -10.84 -0.45
C THR A 144 12.95 -10.41 -0.32
N PHE A 145 12.69 -9.10 -0.21
CA PHE A 145 11.33 -8.57 -0.15
C PHE A 145 10.50 -8.93 -1.39
N THR A 146 11.08 -8.84 -2.59
CA THR A 146 10.41 -9.27 -3.82
C THR A 146 10.03 -10.75 -3.79
N ASP A 147 10.89 -11.61 -3.24
CA ASP A 147 10.60 -13.04 -3.10
C ASP A 147 9.53 -13.33 -2.03
N ASP A 148 9.53 -12.59 -0.92
CA ASP A 148 8.49 -12.65 0.11
C ASP A 148 7.13 -12.20 -0.43
N LEU A 149 7.08 -11.16 -1.27
CA LEU A 149 5.85 -10.74 -1.95
C LEU A 149 5.33 -11.81 -2.93
N LYS A 150 6.23 -12.49 -3.66
CA LYS A 150 5.83 -13.64 -4.49
C LYS A 150 5.29 -14.79 -3.65
N GLU A 151 5.83 -15.01 -2.45
CA GLU A 151 5.29 -15.98 -1.49
C GLU A 151 3.89 -15.59 -1.02
N LEU A 152 3.70 -14.34 -0.65
CA LEU A 152 2.40 -13.81 -0.24
C LEU A 152 1.36 -13.98 -1.35
N ALA A 153 1.71 -13.66 -2.60
CA ALA A 153 0.86 -13.90 -3.77
C ALA A 153 0.45 -15.38 -3.89
N ARG A 154 1.40 -16.32 -3.72
CA ARG A 154 1.13 -17.76 -3.71
C ARG A 154 0.17 -18.14 -2.58
N LYS A 155 0.34 -17.55 -1.38
CA LYS A 155 -0.51 -17.79 -0.19
C LYS A 155 -1.94 -17.29 -0.40
N ILE A 156 -2.12 -16.09 -0.94
CA ILE A 156 -3.43 -15.50 -1.26
C ILE A 156 -4.12 -16.31 -2.36
N LYS A 157 -3.39 -16.71 -3.41
CA LYS A 157 -3.93 -17.59 -4.47
C LYS A 157 -4.46 -18.91 -3.93
N ARG A 158 -3.82 -19.49 -2.91
CA ARG A 158 -4.32 -20.70 -2.24
C ARG A 158 -5.62 -20.40 -1.48
N ARG A 159 -5.64 -19.35 -0.63
CA ARG A 159 -6.84 -18.95 0.13
C ARG A 159 -8.04 -18.64 -0.77
N ASN A 160 -7.81 -18.02 -1.92
CA ASN A 160 -8.87 -17.67 -2.87
C ASN A 160 -9.56 -18.89 -3.52
N ARG A 161 -8.97 -20.09 -3.45
CA ARG A 161 -9.64 -21.33 -3.94
C ARG A 161 -10.83 -21.74 -3.07
N ASP A 162 -10.78 -21.36 -1.79
CA ASP A 162 -11.77 -21.77 -0.79
C ASP A 162 -12.79 -20.66 -0.48
N ARG A 163 -12.62 -19.46 -1.07
CA ARG A 163 -13.51 -18.31 -0.87
C ARG A 163 -14.62 -18.30 -1.93
N ALA A 164 -15.85 -17.95 -1.51
CA ALA A 164 -16.96 -17.76 -2.43
C ALA A 164 -16.69 -16.65 -3.46
N GLN A 165 -16.01 -15.58 -3.03
CA GLN A 165 -15.49 -14.54 -3.90
C GLN A 165 -13.99 -14.39 -3.62
N ALA A 166 -13.18 -14.48 -4.68
CA ALA A 166 -11.75 -14.25 -4.56
C ALA A 166 -11.52 -12.81 -4.09
N PHE A 167 -10.64 -12.65 -3.11
CA PHE A 167 -10.25 -11.34 -2.60
C PHE A 167 -8.81 -11.06 -3.03
N GLN A 168 -8.63 -9.95 -3.74
CA GLN A 168 -7.40 -9.62 -4.45
C GLN A 168 -6.75 -8.31 -3.97
N GLY A 169 -7.38 -7.59 -3.03
CA GLY A 169 -6.92 -6.27 -2.58
C GLY A 169 -5.49 -6.27 -2.02
N PHE A 170 -5.03 -7.39 -1.48
CA PHE A 170 -3.66 -7.56 -0.96
C PHE A 170 -2.79 -8.52 -1.80
N ASN A 171 -3.18 -8.86 -3.04
CA ASN A 171 -2.37 -9.73 -3.89
C ASN A 171 -1.26 -8.94 -4.63
N PRO A 172 0.03 -9.18 -4.32
CA PRO A 172 1.14 -8.41 -4.91
C PRO A 172 1.23 -8.49 -6.45
N THR A 173 0.68 -9.53 -7.08
CA THR A 173 0.70 -9.63 -8.56
C THR A 173 -0.17 -8.59 -9.27
N LEU A 174 -1.00 -7.88 -8.53
CA LEU A 174 -1.89 -6.84 -9.04
C LEU A 174 -1.54 -5.46 -8.46
N MET A 175 -0.48 -5.38 -7.66
CA MET A 175 -0.10 -4.14 -6.98
C MET A 175 0.93 -3.36 -7.76
N ASP A 176 0.70 -2.06 -7.78
CA ASP A 176 1.64 -1.05 -8.21
C ASP A 176 2.59 -0.65 -7.06
N ILE A 177 3.79 -0.19 -7.42
CA ILE A 177 4.81 0.25 -6.45
C ILE A 177 4.52 1.64 -5.85
N SER A 178 3.67 2.43 -6.49
CA SER A 178 3.29 3.78 -6.06
C SER A 178 1.97 4.25 -6.68
N VAL A 179 1.48 5.41 -6.22
CA VAL A 179 0.34 6.12 -6.82
C VAL A 179 0.85 7.09 -7.88
N GLY A 180 0.65 6.75 -9.15
CA GLY A 180 1.13 7.55 -10.30
C GLY A 180 0.04 8.31 -11.07
N ILE A 181 -1.23 8.20 -10.64
CA ILE A 181 -2.42 8.73 -11.34
C ILE A 181 -3.34 9.53 -10.42
#